data_AF-A0A6L6ZYD1-F1
#
_entry.id   AF-A0A6L6ZYD1-F1
#
_cell.length_a   1.000
_cell.length_b   1.000
_cell.length_c   1.000
_cell.angle_alpha   90.00
_cell.angle_beta   90.00
_cell.angle_gamma   90.00
#
_symmetry.space_group_name_H-M   'P 1'
#
loop_
_entity.id
_entity.type
_entity.pdbx_description
1 polymer ?
#
loop_
_entity_poly.entity_id
_entity_poly.type
_entity_poly.pdbx_seq_one_letter_code
_entity_poly.pdbx_strand_id
1 'polypeptide(L)'
;MPCTVTPCFGARLVQEGNRLHYLADRAGIRGLFSDADAYHLDQAFPLLMKQLELMLTSGELNPRHQHTVTLYAKGLTCKADTLGSGGYVYLAVYPTPETKK
;
A
#
# COMPACT_ATOMS: atom_id res chain seq x y z
N MET A 1 -2.62 -0.12 -8.99
CA MET A 1 -1.75 1.06 -9.17
C MET A 1 -0.46 0.62 -9.85
N PRO A 2 -0.04 1.26 -10.96
CA PRO A 2 1.23 0.93 -11.60
C PRO A 2 2.41 1.26 -10.69
N CYS A 3 3.30 0.29 -10.49
CA CYS A 3 4.57 0.46 -9.78
C CYS A 3 5.67 0.23 -10.82
N THR A 4 6.70 1.08 -10.91
CA THR A 4 7.86 0.88 -11.81
C THR A 4 9.09 0.32 -11.08
N VAL A 5 9.06 0.30 -9.74
CA VAL A 5 10.12 -0.23 -8.88
C VAL A 5 10.05 -1.76 -8.79
N THR A 6 11.19 -2.44 -8.76
CA THR A 6 11.27 -3.90 -8.56
C THR A 6 12.33 -4.17 -7.50
N PRO A 7 12.04 -4.97 -6.44
CA PRO A 7 10.79 -5.68 -6.19
C PRO A 7 9.64 -4.76 -5.74
N CYS A 8 8.39 -5.19 -5.97
CA CYS A 8 7.20 -4.44 -5.57
C CYS A 8 6.04 -5.40 -5.29
N PHE A 9 5.42 -5.23 -4.12
CA PHE A 9 4.19 -5.89 -3.72
C PHE A 9 3.01 -4.98 -4.07
N GLY A 10 2.06 -5.47 -4.84
CA GLY A 10 0.84 -4.76 -5.20
C GLY A 10 -0.39 -5.48 -4.68
N ALA A 11 -1.39 -4.74 -4.21
CA ALA A 11 -2.68 -5.31 -3.85
C ALA A 11 -3.85 -4.36 -4.15
N ARG A 12 -5.03 -4.93 -4.36
CA ARG A 12 -6.31 -4.22 -4.42
C ARG A 12 -7.17 -4.61 -3.24
N LEU A 13 -7.20 -3.75 -2.22
CA LEU A 13 -7.97 -3.93 -1.00
C LEU A 13 -9.43 -3.59 -1.24
N VAL A 14 -10.33 -4.35 -0.62
CA VAL A 14 -11.76 -4.03 -0.61
C VAL A 14 -12.03 -3.04 0.51
N GLN A 15 -12.71 -1.96 0.18
CA GLN A 15 -13.10 -0.92 1.13
C GLN A 15 -14.57 -1.11 1.53
N GLU A 16 -14.84 -1.20 2.83
CA GLU A 16 -16.19 -1.25 3.41
C GLU A 16 -16.32 -0.14 4.46
N GLY A 17 -16.97 0.97 4.10
CA GLY A 17 -16.92 2.18 4.91
C GLY A 17 -15.46 2.64 5.06
N ASN A 18 -14.95 2.69 6.30
CA ASN A 18 -13.56 3.04 6.57
C ASN A 18 -12.66 1.82 6.84
N ARG A 19 -13.19 0.60 6.68
CA ARG A 19 -12.43 -0.65 6.88
C ARG A 19 -11.84 -1.15 5.58
N LEU A 20 -10.67 -1.77 5.67
CA LEU A 20 -9.96 -2.34 4.54
C LEU A 20 -9.77 -3.84 4.72
N HIS A 21 -10.13 -4.58 3.68
CA HIS A 21 -10.00 -6.03 3.64
C HIS A 21 -8.94 -6.45 2.63
N TYR A 22 -7.95 -7.18 3.10
CA TYR A 22 -6.92 -7.79 2.25
C TYR A 22 -7.43 -9.09 1.65
N LEU A 23 -7.22 -9.26 0.34
CA LEU A 23 -7.59 -10.45 -0.42
C LEU A 23 -6.37 -10.92 -1.21
N ALA A 24 -5.87 -12.12 -0.89
CA ALA A 24 -4.63 -12.64 -1.47
C ALA A 24 -4.74 -12.90 -2.99
N ASP A 25 -5.93 -13.25 -3.49
CA ASP A 25 -6.22 -13.40 -4.92
C ASP A 25 -6.20 -12.07 -5.69
N ARG A 26 -6.19 -10.94 -4.98
CA ARG A 26 -6.10 -9.58 -5.53
C ARG A 26 -4.75 -8.93 -5.23
N ALA A 27 -3.77 -9.72 -4.86
CA ALA A 27 -2.43 -9.29 -4.55
C ALA A 27 -1.40 -10.05 -5.39
N GLY A 28 -0.23 -9.44 -5.56
CA GLY A 28 0.87 -10.04 -6.30
C GLY A 28 2.18 -9.36 -6.02
N ILE A 29 3.27 -10.09 -6.23
CA ILE A 29 4.63 -9.57 -6.13
C ILE A 29 5.24 -9.56 -7.52
N ARG A 30 5.87 -8.45 -7.89
CA ARG A 30 6.77 -8.37 -9.03
C ARG A 30 8.21 -8.36 -8.53
N GLY A 31 9.03 -9.26 -9.08
CA GLY A 31 10.41 -9.46 -8.63
C GLY A 31 10.49 -10.29 -7.35
N LEU A 32 11.64 -10.24 -6.69
CA LEU A 32 11.90 -10.97 -5.45
C LEU A 32 12.39 -10.00 -4.39
N PHE A 33 11.71 -9.97 -3.25
CA PHE A 33 12.17 -9.24 -2.06
C PHE A 33 13.37 -9.95 -1.43
N SER A 34 14.29 -9.20 -0.84
CA SER A 34 15.30 -9.78 0.06
C SER A 34 14.61 -10.36 1.30
N ASP A 35 15.25 -11.30 1.99
CA ASP A 35 14.68 -11.87 3.23
C ASP A 35 14.39 -10.78 4.28
N ALA A 36 15.27 -9.79 4.37
CA ALA A 36 15.09 -8.64 5.26
C ALA A 36 13.88 -7.78 4.87
N ASP A 37 13.72 -7.47 3.59
CA ASP A 37 12.60 -6.66 3.12
C ASP A 37 11.27 -7.43 3.17
N ALA A 38 11.28 -8.74 2.94
CA ALA A 38 10.12 -9.61 3.09
C ALA A 38 9.66 -9.64 4.55
N TYR A 39 10.60 -9.81 5.48
CA TYR A 39 10.31 -9.72 6.92
C TYR A 39 9.77 -8.34 7.33
N HIS A 40 10.36 -7.27 6.80
CA HIS A 40 9.84 -5.92 7.02
C HIS A 40 8.45 -5.71 6.43
N LEU A 41 8.14 -6.31 5.28
CA LEU A 41 6.81 -6.24 4.67
C LEU A 41 5.77 -6.88 5.59
N ASP A 42 6.04 -8.08 6.13
CA ASP A 42 5.15 -8.76 7.07
C ASP A 42 4.89 -7.92 8.33
N GLN A 43 5.91 -7.23 8.84
CA GLN A 43 5.77 -6.34 10.00
C GLN A 43 5.04 -5.02 9.66
N ALA A 44 5.30 -4.45 8.49
CA ALA A 44 4.78 -3.15 8.09
C ALA A 44 3.33 -3.24 7.61
N PHE A 45 2.93 -4.34 6.98
CA PHE A 45 1.63 -4.44 6.32
C PHE A 45 0.44 -4.17 7.26
N PRO A 46 0.36 -4.74 8.48
CA PRO A 46 -0.72 -4.41 9.43
C PRO A 46 -0.72 -2.94 9.86
N LEU A 47 0.45 -2.30 9.94
CA LEU A 47 0.58 -0.88 10.30
C LEU A 47 0.08 0.00 9.16
N LEU A 48 0.47 -0.34 7.92
CA LEU A 48 0.01 0.34 6.71
C LEU A 48 -1.51 0.23 6.57
N MET A 49 -2.08 -0.96 6.76
CA MET A 49 -3.54 -1.18 6.73
C MET A 49 -4.27 -0.24 7.69
N LYS A 50 -3.86 -0.22 8.96
CA LYS A 50 -4.47 0.67 9.98
C LYS A 50 -4.32 2.15 9.63
N GLN A 51 -3.16 2.56 9.13
CA GLN A 51 -2.95 3.95 8.72
C GLN A 51 -3.87 4.35 7.56
N LEU A 52 -4.06 3.48 6.57
CA LEU A 52 -4.96 3.73 5.45
C LEU A 52 -6.43 3.83 5.89
N GLU A 53 -6.87 3.00 6.84
CA GLU A 53 -8.21 3.11 7.46
C GLU A 53 -8.41 4.44 8.20
N LEU A 54 -7.38 4.91 8.91
CA LEU A 54 -7.39 6.23 9.54
C LEU A 54 -7.45 7.35 8.50
N MET A 55 -6.74 7.23 7.37
CA MET A 55 -6.78 8.21 6.28
C MET A 55 -8.13 8.22 5.55
N LEU A 56 -8.82 7.08 5.45
CA LEU A 56 -10.22 7.03 5.00
C LEU A 56 -11.14 7.76 5.98
N THR A 57 -10.89 7.59 7.28
CA THR A 57 -11.68 8.25 8.34
C THR A 57 -11.46 9.76 8.37
N SER A 58 -10.22 10.23 8.16
CA SER A 58 -9.91 11.67 8.10
C SER A 58 -10.34 12.32 6.77
N GLY A 59 -10.56 11.52 5.74
CA GLY A 59 -10.89 11.98 4.38
C GLY A 59 -9.68 12.32 3.52
N GLU A 60 -8.45 12.13 4.03
CA GLU A 60 -7.21 12.27 3.25
C GLU A 60 -7.17 11.26 2.09
N LEU A 61 -7.62 10.04 2.34
CA LEU A 61 -8.04 9.12 1.29
C LEU A 61 -9.54 9.24 1.10
N ASN A 62 -9.95 9.67 -0.10
CA ASN A 62 -11.36 9.81 -0.44
C ASN A 62 -11.76 8.73 -1.46
N PRO A 63 -12.79 7.90 -1.19
CA PRO A 63 -13.23 6.85 -2.12
C PRO A 63 -13.64 7.35 -3.51
N ARG A 64 -14.02 8.63 -3.63
CA ARG A 64 -14.55 9.25 -4.85
C ARG A 64 -13.55 10.15 -5.58
N HIS A 65 -12.40 10.43 -4.97
CA HIS A 65 -11.38 11.28 -5.57
C HIS A 65 -10.06 10.53 -5.69
N GLN A 66 -9.48 10.58 -6.88
CA GLN A 66 -8.15 10.06 -7.09
C GLN A 66 -7.14 10.96 -6.36
N HIS A 67 -6.41 10.35 -5.42
CA HIS A 67 -5.35 11.01 -4.69
C HIS A 67 -4.38 9.94 -4.18
N THR A 68 -3.14 10.01 -4.64
CA THR A 68 -2.10 9.08 -4.21
C THR A 68 -1.45 9.61 -2.93
N VAL A 69 -1.52 8.82 -1.87
CA VAL A 69 -0.79 9.05 -0.62
C VAL A 69 0.47 8.19 -0.59
N THR A 70 1.50 8.67 0.12
CA THR A 70 2.76 7.93 0.32
C THR A 70 3.02 7.77 1.82
N LEU A 71 3.21 6.53 2.25
CA LEU A 71 3.53 6.14 3.62
C LEU A 71 4.91 5.48 3.67
N TYR A 72 5.58 5.58 4.81
CA TYR A 72 6.88 4.95 5.04
C TYR A 72 6.81 4.11 6.31
N ALA A 73 7.26 2.86 6.22
CA ALA A 73 7.31 1.96 7.36
C ALA A 73 8.40 0.91 7.16
N LYS A 74 9.26 0.70 8.17
CA LYS A 74 10.28 -0.36 8.18
C LYS A 74 11.20 -0.37 6.94
N GLY A 75 11.62 0.82 6.48
CA GLY A 75 12.46 0.93 5.28
C GLY A 75 11.69 0.72 3.96
N LEU A 76 10.38 0.50 4.01
CA LEU A 76 9.52 0.36 2.83
C LEU A 76 8.76 1.64 2.55
N THR A 77 8.55 1.91 1.26
CA THR A 77 7.64 2.94 0.75
C THR A 77 6.34 2.26 0.33
N CYS A 78 5.21 2.78 0.80
CA CYS A 78 3.87 2.35 0.40
C CYS A 78 3.16 3.50 -0.29
N LYS A 79 2.78 3.32 -1.56
CA LYS A 79 1.85 4.22 -2.25
C LYS A 79 0.46 3.61 -2.24
N ALA A 80 -0.55 4.41 -1.92
CA ALA A 80 -1.93 4.00 -1.93
C ALA A 80 -2.83 5.04 -2.61
N ASP A 81 -3.85 4.59 -3.34
CA ASP A 81 -4.81 5.46 -4.01
C ASP A 81 -6.16 4.74 -4.16
N THR A 82 -7.27 5.45 -4.00
CA THR A 82 -8.61 4.90 -4.22
C THR A 82 -8.96 4.83 -5.72
N LEU A 83 -8.27 5.63 -6.54
CA LEU A 83 -8.53 5.89 -7.96
C LEU A 83 -9.99 6.30 -8.23
N GLY A 84 -10.67 6.91 -7.23
CA GLY A 84 -12.09 7.27 -7.33
C GLY A 84 -13.02 6.07 -7.53
N SER A 85 -12.60 4.85 -7.14
CA SER A 85 -13.31 3.61 -7.44
C SER A 85 -14.60 3.40 -6.63
N GLY A 86 -14.79 4.13 -5.52
CA GLY A 86 -15.95 4.00 -4.64
C GLY A 86 -16.01 2.70 -3.80
N GLY A 87 -14.99 1.84 -3.87
CA GLY A 87 -14.97 0.58 -3.11
C GLY A 87 -13.63 -0.15 -3.05
N TYR A 88 -12.56 0.43 -3.58
CA TYR A 88 -11.23 -0.17 -3.55
C TYR A 88 -10.14 0.83 -3.17
N VAL A 89 -9.10 0.31 -2.53
CA VAL A 89 -7.82 0.99 -2.36
C VAL A 89 -6.74 0.16 -3.03
N TYR A 90 -6.01 0.78 -3.94
CA TYR A 90 -4.91 0.16 -4.66
C TYR A 90 -3.61 0.54 -3.97
N LEU A 91 -2.79 -0.45 -3.63
CA LEU A 91 -1.49 -0.22 -3.01
C LEU A 91 -0.33 -0.80 -3.81
N ALA A 92 0.83 -0.16 -3.65
CA ALA A 92 2.12 -0.61 -4.11
C ALA A 92 3.15 -0.38 -2.99
N VAL A 93 3.78 -1.44 -2.50
CA VAL A 93 4.81 -1.42 -1.47
C VAL A 93 6.13 -1.89 -2.07
N TYR A 94 7.20 -1.14 -1.85
CA TYR A 94 8.54 -1.45 -2.38
C TYR A 94 9.61 -0.92 -1.43
N PRO A 95 10.86 -1.45 -1.48
CA PRO A 95 11.95 -0.94 -0.65
C PRO A 95 12.19 0.54 -0.93
N THR A 96 12.33 1.34 0.13
CA THR A 96 12.67 2.77 -0.01
C THR A 96 14.09 2.85 -0.53
N PRO A 97 14.35 3.53 -1.67
CA PRO A 97 15.70 3.69 -2.17
C PRO A 97 16.55 4.39 -1.11
N GLU A 98 17.66 3.78 -0.71
CA GLU A 98 18.65 4.48 0.09
C GLU A 98 19.22 5.63 -0.76
N THR A 99 18.96 6.88 -0.35
CA THR A 99 19.73 8.00 -0.89
C THR A 99 21.16 7.81 -0.44
N LYS A 100 22.04 7.40 -1.36
CA LYS A 100 23.49 7.54 -1.16
C LYS A 100 23.75 9.01 -0.83
N LYS A 101 24.17 9.29 0.39
CA LYS A 101 24.76 10.58 0.75
C LYS A 101 26.15 10.69 0.14
#